data_AF-A0A328AN61-F1
#
_entry.id   AF-A0A328AN61-F1
#
_cell.length_a   1.000
_cell.length_b   1.000
_cell.length_c   1.000
_cell.angle_alpha   90.00
_cell.angle_beta   90.00
_cell.angle_gamma   90.00
#
_symmetry.space_group_name_H-M   'P 1'
#
loop_
_entity.id
_entity.type
_entity.pdbx_description
1 polymer ?
#
loop_
_entity_poly.entity_id
_entity_poly.type
_entity_poly.pdbx_seq_one_letter_code
_entity_poly.pdbx_strand_id
1 'polypeptide(L)'
;MSETSNSSGKTVDFAYLERFAAGDRGVVREVLELFLQQAAIWAPQLEGAPTGWRDVAHTIKGAARGVGAGVLGDLCEAAETEGETALPAMQQGLDRAVAEIEAYLAQA
;
A
#
# COMPACT_ATOMS: atom_id res chain seq x y z
N MET A 1 -25.23 -1.29 -25.91
CA MET A 1 -24.96 -0.26 -24.88
C MET A 1 -25.23 -0.90 -23.53
N SER A 2 -24.18 -1.38 -22.88
CA SER A 2 -24.22 -1.81 -21.48
C SER A 2 -22.92 -1.33 -20.86
N GLU A 3 -23.08 -0.56 -19.80
CA GLU A 3 -22.12 0.36 -19.24
C GLU A 3 -20.83 -0.33 -18.80
N THR A 4 -19.71 0.19 -19.29
CA THR A 4 -18.37 -0.11 -18.77
C THR A 4 -18.33 0.33 -17.32
N SER A 5 -18.21 -0.64 -16.42
CA SER A 5 -17.97 -0.42 -14.99
C SER A 5 -16.77 0.51 -14.81
N ASN A 6 -17.04 1.70 -14.28
CA ASN A 6 -16.01 2.62 -13.84
C ASN A 6 -15.38 2.04 -12.57
N SER A 7 -14.38 1.16 -12.71
CA SER A 7 -13.49 0.83 -11.60
C SER A 7 -12.63 2.07 -11.36
N SER A 8 -13.08 2.98 -10.49
CA SER A 8 -12.23 4.07 -10.03
C SER A 8 -10.99 3.45 -9.42
N GLY A 9 -9.85 3.54 -10.13
CA GLY A 9 -8.55 2.95 -9.84
C GLY A 9 -7.89 3.47 -8.57
N LYS A 10 -8.56 3.27 -7.43
CA LYS A 10 -8.04 3.45 -6.09
C LYS A 10 -7.56 2.10 -5.58
N THR A 11 -6.31 2.08 -5.15
CA THR A 11 -5.61 0.92 -4.59
C THR A 11 -5.75 0.84 -3.06
N VAL A 12 -6.21 1.93 -2.42
CA VAL A 12 -6.43 2.02 -0.97
C VAL A 12 -7.93 2.20 -0.63
N ASP A 13 -8.48 1.31 0.19
CA ASP A 13 -9.84 1.41 0.73
C ASP A 13 -9.86 2.23 2.03
N PHE A 14 -9.95 3.57 1.88
CA PHE A 14 -10.06 4.48 3.02
C PHE A 14 -11.34 4.27 3.85
N ALA A 15 -12.43 3.83 3.22
CA ALA A 15 -13.68 3.57 3.95
C ALA A 15 -13.53 2.35 4.86
N TYR A 16 -12.76 1.33 4.45
CA TYR A 16 -12.36 0.25 5.35
C TYR A 16 -11.56 0.77 6.53
N LEU A 17 -10.56 1.62 6.30
CA LEU A 17 -9.71 2.14 7.36
C LEU A 17 -10.49 3.02 8.35
N GLU A 18 -11.42 3.85 7.87
CA GLU A 18 -12.32 4.64 8.72
C GLU A 18 -13.20 3.76 9.61
N ARG A 19 -13.76 2.66 9.06
CA ARG A 19 -14.54 1.69 9.85
C ARG A 19 -13.68 0.98 10.88
N PHE A 20 -12.45 0.61 10.51
CA PHE A 20 -11.49 -0.03 11.40
C PHE A 20 -11.10 0.88 12.57
N ALA A 21 -10.98 2.18 12.32
CA ALA A 21 -10.75 3.21 13.33
C ALA A 21 -12.03 3.66 14.08
N ALA A 22 -13.16 2.94 13.94
CA ALA A 22 -14.45 3.29 14.53
C ALA A 22 -14.91 4.75 14.23
N GLY A 23 -14.53 5.28 13.07
CA GLY A 23 -14.82 6.66 12.64
C GLY A 23 -13.88 7.72 13.24
N ASP A 24 -12.88 7.35 14.03
CA ASP A 24 -11.90 8.30 14.59
C ASP A 24 -10.92 8.77 13.50
N ARG A 25 -11.17 9.99 13.00
CA ARG A 25 -10.34 10.62 11.96
C ARG A 25 -8.92 10.95 12.43
N GLY A 26 -8.68 11.10 13.74
CA GLY A 26 -7.36 11.28 14.31
C GLY A 26 -6.51 10.02 14.13
N VAL A 27 -7.07 8.87 14.52
CA VAL A 27 -6.42 7.56 14.36
C VAL A 27 -6.19 7.22 12.89
N VAL A 28 -7.17 7.47 12.01
CA VAL A 28 -6.98 7.26 10.55
C VAL A 28 -5.78 8.05 10.03
N ARG A 29 -5.68 9.33 10.40
CA ARG A 29 -4.55 10.18 9.98
C ARG A 29 -3.22 9.65 10.49
N GLU A 30 -3.13 9.35 11.78
CA GLU A 30 -1.90 8.87 12.41
C GLU A 30 -1.40 7.58 11.74
N VAL A 31 -2.29 6.61 11.50
CA VAL A 31 -1.92 5.35 10.85
C VAL A 31 -1.43 5.55 9.42
N LEU A 32 -2.07 6.46 8.67
CA LEU A 32 -1.65 6.80 7.31
C LEU A 32 -0.31 7.54 7.28
N GLU A 33 -0.08 8.47 8.20
CA GLU A 33 1.20 9.18 8.34
C GLU A 33 2.34 8.22 8.71
N LEU A 34 2.09 7.28 9.63
CA LEU A 34 3.05 6.23 9.98
C LEU A 34 3.39 5.35 8.78
N PHE A 35 2.38 4.99 7.96
CA PHE A 35 2.60 4.25 6.73
C PHE A 35 3.52 5.01 5.76
N LEU A 36 3.28 6.31 5.55
CA LEU A 36 4.12 7.15 4.68
C LEU A 36 5.57 7.25 5.19
N GLN A 37 5.75 7.50 6.49
CA GLN A 37 7.08 7.54 7.11
C GLN A 37 7.84 6.23 6.89
N GLN A 38 7.15 5.11 7.03
CA GLN A 38 7.76 3.80 6.90
C GLN A 38 8.00 3.41 5.43
N ALA A 39 7.13 3.84 4.50
CA ALA A 39 7.32 3.66 3.06
C ALA A 39 8.61 4.32 2.56
N ALA A 40 8.94 5.51 3.07
CA ALA A 40 10.20 6.20 2.76
C ALA A 40 11.44 5.42 3.21
N ILE A 41 11.32 4.54 4.21
CA ILE A 41 12.40 3.67 4.68
C ILE A 41 12.50 2.39 3.85
N TRP A 42 11.36 1.83 3.44
CA TRP A 42 11.31 0.58 2.68
C TRP A 42 11.69 0.73 1.22
N ALA A 43 11.23 1.80 0.55
CA ALA A 43 11.46 2.02 -0.88
C ALA A 43 12.94 1.84 -1.31
N PRO A 44 13.93 2.49 -0.65
CA PRO A 44 15.34 2.29 -1.03
C PRO A 44 15.86 0.89 -0.73
N GLN A 45 15.25 0.14 0.20
CA GLN A 45 15.64 -1.24 0.52
C GLN A 45 15.16 -2.26 -0.52
N LEU A 46 14.27 -1.87 -1.43
CA LEU A 46 13.81 -2.72 -2.53
C LEU A 46 14.60 -2.47 -3.83
N GLU A 47 15.41 -1.41 -3.89
CA GLU A 47 16.19 -1.06 -5.08
C GLU A 47 17.23 -2.13 -5.42
N GLY A 48 17.16 -2.67 -6.64
CA GLY A 48 18.13 -3.66 -7.12
C GLY A 48 18.00 -5.05 -6.49
N ALA A 49 16.86 -5.37 -5.85
CA ALA A 49 16.57 -6.68 -5.25
C ALA A 49 17.66 -7.18 -4.27
N PRO A 50 18.01 -6.41 -3.23
CA PRO A 50 19.12 -6.75 -2.35
C PRO A 50 18.78 -7.93 -1.43
N THR A 51 19.80 -8.58 -0.88
CA THR A 51 19.63 -9.61 0.16
C THR A 51 18.71 -9.11 1.28
N GLY A 52 17.66 -9.87 1.61
CA GLY A 52 16.67 -9.48 2.62
C GLY A 52 15.43 -8.77 2.10
N TRP A 53 15.31 -8.52 0.78
CA TRP A 53 14.12 -7.89 0.19
C TRP A 53 12.80 -8.60 0.54
N ARG A 54 12.84 -9.93 0.77
CA ARG A 54 11.65 -10.71 1.16
C ARG A 54 11.10 -10.31 2.53
N ASP A 55 11.97 -9.99 3.49
CA ASP A 55 11.52 -9.56 4.82
C ASP A 55 10.91 -8.15 4.75
N VAL A 56 11.46 -7.29 3.88
CA VAL A 56 10.89 -5.98 3.58
C VAL A 56 9.52 -6.14 2.91
N ALA A 57 9.40 -7.02 1.92
CA ALA A 57 8.12 -7.33 1.26
C ALA A 57 7.08 -7.89 2.24
N HIS A 58 7.48 -8.77 3.14
CA HIS A 58 6.62 -9.30 4.19
C HIS A 58 6.09 -8.20 5.11
N THR A 59 6.97 -7.28 5.50
CA THR A 59 6.62 -6.15 6.35
C THR A 59 5.63 -5.22 5.65
N ILE A 60 5.89 -4.87 4.39
CA ILE A 60 4.99 -4.04 3.58
C ILE A 60 3.63 -4.71 3.42
N LYS A 61 3.58 -6.04 3.16
CA LYS A 61 2.33 -6.79 3.02
C LYS A 61 1.42 -6.60 4.24
N GLY A 62 1.99 -6.75 5.45
CA GLY A 62 1.26 -6.56 6.69
C GLY A 62 0.73 -5.15 6.85
N ALA A 63 1.60 -4.15 6.64
CA ALA A 63 1.22 -2.74 6.74
C ALA A 63 0.16 -2.33 5.71
N ALA A 64 0.32 -2.78 4.46
CA ALA A 64 -0.61 -2.52 3.37
C ALA A 64 -2.02 -3.03 3.69
N ARG A 65 -2.13 -4.28 4.18
CA ARG A 65 -3.41 -4.86 4.62
C ARG A 65 -4.00 -4.10 5.81
N GLY A 66 -3.17 -3.61 6.73
CA GLY A 66 -3.60 -2.80 7.86
C GLY A 66 -4.25 -1.47 7.46
N VAL A 67 -3.70 -0.78 6.45
CA VAL A 67 -4.21 0.51 5.98
C VAL A 67 -5.27 0.41 4.87
N GLY A 68 -5.67 -0.80 4.49
CA GLY A 68 -6.63 -1.03 3.39
C GLY A 68 -6.03 -0.95 1.98
N ALA A 69 -4.70 -0.92 1.84
CA ALA A 69 -3.99 -0.99 0.56
C ALA A 69 -3.92 -2.44 0.04
N GLY A 70 -5.09 -3.04 -0.21
CA GLY A 70 -5.21 -4.47 -0.56
C GLY A 70 -4.39 -4.88 -1.78
N VAL A 71 -4.43 -4.06 -2.84
CA VAL A 71 -3.68 -4.31 -4.09
C VAL A 71 -2.17 -4.40 -3.83
N LEU A 72 -1.62 -3.53 -2.99
CA LEU A 72 -0.21 -3.60 -2.58
C LEU A 72 0.07 -4.87 -1.77
N GLY A 73 -0.84 -5.26 -0.89
CA GLY A 73 -0.74 -6.51 -0.14
C GLY A 73 -0.64 -7.74 -1.06
N ASP A 74 -1.45 -7.78 -2.11
CA ASP A 74 -1.45 -8.88 -3.10
C ASP A 74 -0.15 -8.89 -3.92
N LEU A 75 0.35 -7.71 -4.30
CA LEU A 75 1.63 -7.59 -5.01
C LEU A 75 2.81 -8.02 -4.15
N CYS A 76 2.79 -7.75 -2.84
CA CYS A 76 3.81 -8.24 -1.92
C CYS A 76 3.77 -9.76 -1.79
N GLU A 77 2.57 -10.36 -1.71
CA GLU A 77 2.40 -11.81 -1.65
C GLU A 77 2.87 -12.49 -2.95
N ALA A 78 2.57 -11.89 -4.11
CA ALA A 78 3.09 -12.33 -5.39
C ALA A 78 4.62 -12.24 -5.43
N ALA A 79 5.22 -11.15 -4.96
CA ALA A 79 6.68 -11.03 -4.88
C ALA A 79 7.31 -12.10 -3.98
N GLU A 80 6.75 -12.36 -2.79
CA GLU A 80 7.23 -13.43 -1.90
C GLU A 80 7.19 -14.82 -2.59
N THR A 81 6.18 -15.06 -3.44
CA THR A 81 5.91 -16.37 -4.07
C THR A 81 6.66 -16.56 -5.39
N GLU A 82 6.60 -15.57 -6.27
CA GLU A 82 7.13 -15.59 -7.64
C GLU A 82 8.58 -15.09 -7.71
N GLY A 83 9.09 -14.48 -6.63
CA GLY A 83 10.45 -14.01 -6.52
C GLY A 83 10.66 -12.63 -7.14
N GLU A 84 11.93 -12.34 -7.47
CA GLU A 84 12.40 -11.01 -7.87
C GLU A 84 11.74 -10.46 -9.13
N THR A 85 11.18 -11.33 -9.98
CA THR A 85 10.47 -10.93 -11.20
C THR A 85 9.20 -10.11 -10.92
N ALA A 86 8.59 -10.28 -9.75
CA ALA A 86 7.40 -9.53 -9.32
C ALA A 86 7.73 -8.25 -8.51
N LEU A 87 9.01 -8.02 -8.15
CA LEU A 87 9.42 -6.82 -7.41
C LEU A 87 9.08 -5.50 -8.11
N PRO A 88 9.26 -5.33 -9.44
CA PRO A 88 8.90 -4.08 -10.09
C PRO A 88 7.41 -3.73 -9.95
N ALA A 89 6.53 -4.73 -10.02
CA ALA A 89 5.10 -4.52 -9.85
C ALA A 89 4.78 -4.14 -8.39
N MET A 90 5.41 -4.80 -7.42
CA MET A 90 5.30 -4.45 -6.00
C MET A 90 5.78 -3.01 -5.71
N GLN A 91 6.91 -2.59 -6.26
CA GLN A 91 7.43 -1.22 -6.11
C GLN A 91 6.45 -0.18 -6.68
N GLN A 92 5.92 -0.41 -7.88
CA GLN A 92 4.89 0.45 -8.46
C GLN A 92 3.61 0.49 -7.61
N GLY A 93 3.23 -0.64 -7.01
CA GLY A 93 2.13 -0.71 -6.06
C GLY A 93 2.37 0.14 -4.82
N LEU A 94 3.60 0.15 -4.28
CA LEU A 94 3.98 0.95 -3.13
C LEU A 94 3.89 2.44 -3.46
N ASP A 95 4.46 2.86 -4.59
CA ASP A 95 4.41 4.24 -5.07
C ASP A 95 2.96 4.71 -5.26
N ARG A 96 2.10 3.84 -5.80
CA ARG A 96 0.69 4.15 -6.00
C ARG A 96 -0.06 4.32 -4.69
N ALA A 97 0.17 3.43 -3.72
CA ALA A 97 -0.44 3.52 -2.40
C ALA A 97 0.00 4.80 -1.68
N VAL A 98 1.29 5.15 -1.73
CA VAL A 98 1.84 6.40 -1.18
C VAL A 98 1.12 7.61 -1.78
N ALA A 99 1.05 7.71 -3.11
CA ALA A 99 0.42 8.84 -3.79
C ALA A 99 -1.08 8.97 -3.45
N GLU A 100 -1.80 7.85 -3.31
CA GLU A 100 -3.21 7.88 -2.92
C GLU A 100 -3.41 8.31 -1.47
N ILE A 101 -2.53 7.87 -0.56
CA ILE A 101 -2.58 8.25 0.86
C ILE A 101 -2.25 9.74 1.01
N GLU A 102 -1.22 10.25 0.33
CA GLU A 102 -0.90 11.69 0.33
C GLU A 102 -2.07 12.52 -0.19
N ALA A 103 -2.70 12.08 -1.28
CA ALA A 103 -3.87 12.75 -1.84
C ALA A 103 -5.06 12.75 -0.87
N TYR A 104 -5.29 11.64 -0.15
CA TYR A 104 -6.34 11.56 0.86
C TYR A 104 -6.08 12.50 2.03
N LEU A 105 -4.86 12.51 2.58
CA LEU A 105 -4.47 13.37 3.70
C LEU A 105 -4.54 14.87 3.34
N ALA A 106 -4.22 15.25 2.10
CA ALA A 106 -4.33 16.63 1.64
C ALA A 106 -5.78 17.14 1.55
N GLN A 107 -6.78 16.24 1.54
CA GLN A 107 -8.21 16.55 1.45
C GLN A 107 -8.94 16.42 2.80
N ALA A 108 -8.27 15.90 3.85
CA ALA A 108 -8.89 15.43 5.09
C ALA A 108 -8.95 16.48 6.22
#